data_AF-A0A941ZZA8-F1
#
_entry.id   AF-A0A941ZZA8-F1
#
_cell.length_a   1.000
_cell.length_b   1.000
_cell.length_c   1.000
_cell.angle_alpha   90.00
_cell.angle_beta   90.00
_cell.angle_gamma   90.00
#
_symmetry.space_group_name_H-M   'P 1'
#
loop_
_entity.id
_entity.type
_entity.pdbx_description
1 polymer ?
#
loop_
_entity_poly.entity_id
_entity_poly.type
_entity_poly.pdbx_seq_one_letter_code
_entity_poly.pdbx_strand_id
1 'polypeptide(L)'
;MNDDRPSSENLPHKSWFDRLSQALLREPQDREQLVGLLRDAQRRDLLDADALGMIESVLQVGEMQVRDIMIPRSQMVVVDRDATPDELLPVIIESGHSRFPLISDSRDEVVGILLAKDLLRYRFD
;
A
#
# COMPACT_ATOMS: atom_id res chain seq x y z
N MET A 1 -58.12 37.70 -24.46
CA MET A 1 -57.53 37.33 -23.15
C MET A 1 -57.40 35.82 -23.14
N ASN A 2 -56.29 35.30 -23.66
CA ASN A 2 -55.04 34.90 -22.99
C ASN A 2 -55.04 33.40 -22.69
N ASP A 3 -54.24 32.70 -23.49
CA ASP A 3 -53.78 31.32 -23.36
C ASP A 3 -52.89 31.17 -22.11
N ASP A 4 -53.09 30.10 -21.33
CA ASP A 4 -52.08 29.59 -20.41
C ASP A 4 -51.89 28.08 -20.67
N ARG A 5 -50.80 27.76 -21.39
CA ARG A 5 -50.26 26.40 -21.55
C ARG A 5 -49.24 26.14 -20.44
N PRO A 6 -49.12 24.90 -19.93
CA PRO A 6 -48.08 24.59 -18.96
C PRO A 6 -46.70 24.65 -19.63
N SER A 7 -45.80 25.40 -19.02
CA SER A 7 -44.37 25.43 -19.33
C SER A 7 -43.74 24.07 -19.04
N SER A 8 -43.35 23.37 -20.10
CA SER A 8 -42.44 22.23 -20.01
C SER A 8 -41.04 22.77 -19.71
N GLU A 9 -40.51 22.43 -18.55
CA GLU A 9 -39.10 22.65 -18.23
C GLU A 9 -38.25 21.76 -19.15
N ASN A 10 -37.54 22.40 -20.07
CA ASN A 10 -36.49 21.75 -20.85
C ASN A 10 -35.30 21.45 -19.92
N LEU A 11 -35.22 20.22 -19.42
CA LEU A 11 -33.96 19.64 -18.96
C LEU A 11 -32.98 19.57 -20.14
N PRO A 12 -31.77 20.14 -20.05
CA PRO A 12 -30.82 20.13 -21.16
C PRO A 12 -30.37 18.69 -21.45
N HIS A 13 -30.60 18.27 -22.69
CA HIS A 13 -30.21 16.96 -23.22
C HIS A 13 -28.68 16.89 -23.25
N LYS A 14 -28.07 16.17 -22.28
CA LYS A 14 -26.64 15.82 -22.28
C LYS A 14 -26.41 14.77 -23.37
N SER A 15 -26.36 15.23 -24.62
CA SER A 15 -26.69 14.43 -25.79
C SER A 15 -25.49 14.31 -26.70
N TRP A 16 -24.99 13.08 -26.85
CA TRP A 16 -24.10 12.56 -27.90
C TRP A 16 -22.72 13.18 -28.14
N PHE A 17 -22.59 14.51 -28.18
CA PHE A 17 -21.31 15.18 -28.44
C PHE A 17 -20.32 14.99 -27.29
N ASP A 18 -20.80 15.01 -26.04
CA ASP A 18 -19.95 14.71 -24.87
C ASP A 18 -19.48 13.25 -24.87
N ARG A 19 -20.30 12.32 -25.39
CA ARG A 19 -19.89 10.92 -25.56
C ARG A 19 -18.88 10.75 -26.70
N LEU A 20 -19.00 11.57 -27.75
CA LEU A 20 -18.07 11.55 -28.88
C LEU A 20 -16.74 12.21 -28.52
N SER A 21 -16.75 13.29 -27.73
CA SER A 21 -15.52 13.92 -27.22
C SER A 21 -14.80 13.00 -26.22
N GLN A 22 -15.54 12.26 -25.38
CA GLN A 22 -14.99 11.18 -24.54
C GLN A 22 -14.48 9.98 -25.34
N ALA A 23 -15.01 9.71 -26.54
CA ALA A 23 -14.47 8.67 -27.42
C ALA A 23 -13.20 9.11 -28.17
N LEU A 24 -13.03 10.41 -28.40
CA LEU A 24 -11.86 11.01 -29.06
C LEU A 24 -10.71 11.32 -28.07
N LEU A 25 -11.02 11.75 -26.86
CA LEU A 25 -10.07 11.85 -25.74
C LEU A 25 -10.01 10.48 -25.07
N ARG A 26 -9.03 9.64 -25.44
CA ARG A 26 -8.78 8.34 -24.81
C ARG A 26 -8.27 8.53 -23.37
N GLU A 27 -9.15 8.95 -22.48
CA GLU A 27 -8.92 8.89 -21.04
C GLU A 27 -9.06 7.43 -20.59
N PRO A 28 -8.09 6.90 -19.83
CA PRO A 28 -8.18 5.54 -19.33
C PRO A 28 -9.40 5.39 -18.41
N GLN A 29 -10.26 4.41 -18.70
CA GLN A 29 -11.50 4.16 -17.95
C GLN A 29 -11.35 3.10 -16.85
N ASP A 30 -10.28 2.30 -16.94
CA ASP A 30 -9.96 1.25 -15.98
C ASP A 30 -8.45 1.23 -15.71
N ARG A 31 -8.06 0.42 -14.73
CA ARG A 31 -6.67 0.32 -14.28
C ARG A 31 -5.76 -0.25 -15.38
N GLU A 32 -6.24 -1.22 -16.13
CA GLU A 32 -5.53 -1.85 -17.23
C GLU A 32 -5.18 -0.83 -18.32
N GLN A 33 -6.12 0.04 -18.68
CA GLN A 33 -5.94 1.14 -19.62
C GLN A 33 -4.95 2.18 -19.10
N LEU A 34 -5.04 2.53 -17.81
CA LEU A 34 -4.10 3.48 -17.18
C LEU A 34 -2.67 2.94 -17.23
N VAL A 35 -2.46 1.67 -16.85
CA VAL A 35 -1.15 1.01 -16.92
C VAL A 35 -0.66 0.93 -18.37
N GLY A 36 -1.55 0.63 -19.31
CA GLY A 36 -1.24 0.65 -20.75
C GLY A 36 -0.73 2.00 -21.25
N LEU A 37 -1.37 3.09 -20.81
CA LEU A 37 -0.95 4.46 -21.12
C LEU A 37 0.43 4.79 -20.54
N LEU A 38 0.68 4.41 -19.29
CA LEU A 38 1.97 4.64 -18.61
C LEU A 38 3.10 3.85 -19.28
N ARG A 39 2.85 2.60 -19.67
CA ARG A 39 3.81 1.79 -20.46
C ARG A 39 4.10 2.40 -21.82
N ASP A 40 3.11 3.02 -22.46
CA ASP A 40 3.32 3.72 -23.72
C ASP A 40 4.14 4.99 -23.56
N ALA A 41 3.88 5.77 -22.51
CA ALA A 41 4.70 6.92 -22.15
C ALA A 41 6.17 6.51 -21.90
N GLN A 42 6.40 5.37 -21.23
CA GLN A 42 7.74 4.82 -21.02
C GLN A 42 8.42 4.42 -22.34
N ARG A 43 7.71 3.73 -23.25
CA ARG A 43 8.25 3.39 -24.59
C ARG A 43 8.62 4.61 -25.43
N ARG A 44 7.92 5.73 -25.20
CA ARG A 44 8.17 7.02 -25.85
C ARG A 44 9.22 7.87 -25.12
N ASP A 45 9.89 7.31 -24.12
CA ASP A 45 10.93 7.97 -23.32
C ASP A 45 10.42 9.22 -22.55
N LEU A 46 9.11 9.26 -22.27
CA LEU A 46 8.48 10.32 -21.47
C LEU A 46 8.44 9.99 -19.97
N LEU A 47 8.73 8.73 -19.64
CA LEU A 47 8.74 8.18 -18.29
C LEU A 47 9.88 7.17 -18.23
N ASP A 48 10.71 7.22 -17.19
CA ASP A 48 11.74 6.20 -17.00
C ASP A 48 11.16 4.87 -16.48
N ALA A 49 11.96 3.81 -16.56
CA ALA A 49 11.53 2.47 -16.16
C ALA A 49 11.29 2.36 -14.64
N ASP A 50 12.06 3.08 -13.83
CA ASP A 50 11.94 3.03 -12.36
C ASP A 50 10.65 3.71 -11.90
N ALA A 51 10.30 4.85 -12.49
CA ALA A 51 9.07 5.59 -12.26
C ALA A 51 7.84 4.78 -12.68
N LEU A 52 7.89 4.12 -13.84
CA LEU A 52 6.83 3.18 -14.24
C LEU A 52 6.69 2.05 -13.21
N GLY A 53 7.79 1.43 -12.79
CA GLY A 53 7.80 0.35 -11.81
C GLY A 53 7.23 0.79 -10.45
N MET A 54 7.56 2.00 -9.99
CA MET A 54 7.00 2.59 -8.77
C MET A 54 5.48 2.79 -8.89
N ILE A 55 5.00 3.36 -10.00
CA ILE A 55 3.56 3.59 -10.20
C ILE A 55 2.79 2.26 -10.24
N GLU A 56 3.29 1.28 -10.99
CA GLU A 56 2.66 -0.05 -11.06
C GLU A 56 2.62 -0.72 -9.68
N SER A 57 3.71 -0.61 -8.91
CA SER A 57 3.80 -1.13 -7.54
C SER A 57 2.80 -0.47 -6.60
N VAL A 58 2.64 0.86 -6.65
CA VAL A 58 1.66 1.59 -5.82
C VAL A 58 0.24 1.17 -6.14
N LEU A 59 -0.10 1.04 -7.44
CA LEU A 59 -1.41 0.54 -7.85
C LEU A 59 -1.65 -0.90 -7.37
N GLN A 60 -0.60 -1.73 -7.29
CA GLN A 60 -0.71 -3.09 -6.76
C GLN A 60 -0.90 -3.12 -5.24
N VAL A 61 -0.16 -2.30 -4.50
CA VAL A 61 -0.25 -2.22 -3.03
C VAL A 61 -1.65 -1.87 -2.55
N GLY A 62 -2.41 -1.05 -3.28
CA GLY A 62 -3.80 -0.74 -2.95
C GLY A 62 -4.75 -1.95 -2.89
N GLU A 63 -4.42 -3.03 -3.58
CA GLU A 63 -5.21 -4.27 -3.63
C GLU A 63 -4.64 -5.37 -2.71
N MET A 64 -3.46 -5.16 -2.12
CA MET A 64 -2.78 -6.17 -1.30
C MET A 64 -3.41 -6.26 0.09
N GLN A 65 -3.53 -7.48 0.59
CA GLN A 65 -3.96 -7.76 1.96
C GLN A 65 -2.73 -8.00 2.85
N VAL A 66 -2.88 -7.79 4.17
CA VAL A 66 -1.79 -8.01 5.15
C VAL A 66 -1.17 -9.40 5.00
N ARG A 67 -2.00 -10.41 4.73
CA ARG A 67 -1.53 -11.79 4.57
C ARG A 67 -0.62 -12.01 3.37
N ASP A 68 -0.66 -11.12 2.38
CA ASP A 68 0.12 -11.23 1.15
C ASP A 68 1.58 -10.78 1.37
N ILE A 69 1.85 -10.05 2.47
CA ILE A 69 3.18 -9.47 2.77
C ILE A 69 3.71 -9.79 4.18
N MET A 70 2.89 -10.34 5.08
CA MET A 70 3.31 -10.63 6.45
C MET A 70 4.34 -11.76 6.52
N ILE A 71 5.20 -11.71 7.55
CA ILE A 71 6.06 -12.84 7.90
C ILE A 71 5.21 -13.90 8.64
N PRO A 72 5.18 -15.16 8.17
CA PRO A 72 4.44 -16.22 8.86
C PRO A 72 4.91 -16.41 10.30
N ARG A 73 4.00 -16.73 11.21
CA ARG A 73 4.29 -16.85 12.66
C ARG A 73 5.41 -17.83 12.98
N SER A 74 5.48 -18.94 12.26
CA SER A 74 6.53 -19.96 12.40
C SER A 74 7.92 -19.46 11.97
N GLN A 75 7.99 -18.39 11.18
CA GLN A 75 9.23 -17.82 10.65
C GLN A 75 9.66 -16.54 11.38
N MET A 76 8.83 -16.00 12.28
CA MET A 76 9.19 -14.80 13.04
C MET A 76 10.42 -15.05 13.93
N VAL A 77 11.30 -14.06 14.07
CA VAL A 77 12.25 -14.03 15.19
C VAL A 77 11.53 -13.35 16.35
N VAL A 78 11.37 -14.06 17.45
CA VAL A 78 10.66 -13.59 18.65
C VAL A 78 11.62 -13.60 19.84
N VAL A 79 11.29 -12.82 20.85
CA VAL A 79 12.07 -12.75 22.09
C VAL A 79 11.16 -12.97 23.30
N ASP A 80 11.68 -13.65 24.32
CA ASP A 80 10.95 -13.93 25.55
C ASP A 80 10.96 -12.69 26.47
N ARG A 81 9.83 -12.39 27.12
CA ARG A 81 9.68 -11.27 28.06
C ARG A 81 10.55 -11.40 29.30
N ASP A 82 10.89 -12.62 29.69
CA ASP A 82 11.64 -12.90 30.92
C ASP A 82 13.13 -13.16 30.63
N ALA A 83 13.53 -13.11 29.36
CA ALA A 83 14.93 -13.23 28.96
C ALA A 83 15.76 -12.02 29.40
N THR A 84 16.95 -12.30 29.90
CA THR A 84 17.93 -11.29 30.28
C THR A 84 18.55 -10.62 29.05
N PRO A 85 19.10 -9.39 29.18
CA PRO A 85 19.78 -8.73 28.06
C PRO A 85 20.88 -9.58 27.41
N ASP A 86 21.63 -10.36 28.20
CA ASP A 86 22.70 -11.22 27.70
C ASP A 86 22.18 -12.38 26.84
N GLU A 87 20.97 -12.87 27.11
CA GLU A 87 20.30 -13.89 26.29
C GLU A 87 19.68 -13.29 25.02
N LEU A 88 19.21 -12.05 25.09
CA LEU A 88 18.58 -11.33 23.97
C LEU A 88 19.60 -10.85 22.93
N LEU A 89 20.76 -10.36 23.37
CA LEU A 89 21.77 -9.75 22.52
C LEU A 89 22.24 -10.65 21.37
N PRO A 90 22.57 -11.96 21.58
CA PRO A 90 22.94 -12.85 20.49
C PRO A 90 21.86 -12.95 19.41
N VAL A 91 20.59 -13.16 19.79
CA VAL A 91 19.46 -13.28 18.84
C VAL A 91 19.27 -12.00 18.03
N ILE A 92 19.41 -10.85 18.69
CA ILE A 92 19.22 -9.54 18.07
C ILE A 92 20.35 -9.22 17.10
N ILE A 93 21.59 -9.52 17.48
CA ILE A 93 22.78 -9.29 16.64
C ILE A 93 22.75 -10.23 15.43
N GLU A 94 22.44 -11.51 15.63
CA GLU A 94 22.42 -12.51 14.56
C GLU A 94 21.30 -12.24 13.53
N SER A 95 20.11 -11.88 14.00
CA SER A 95 18.98 -11.58 13.10
C SER A 95 19.09 -10.22 12.41
N GLY A 96 19.77 -9.25 13.02
CA GLY A 96 19.94 -7.89 12.48
C GLY A 96 18.63 -7.10 12.35
N HIS A 97 17.55 -7.53 13.00
CA HIS A 97 16.27 -6.82 12.94
C HIS A 97 16.19 -5.66 13.94
N SER A 98 15.41 -4.64 13.60
CA SER A 98 15.22 -3.47 14.48
C SER A 98 14.13 -3.66 15.54
N ARG A 99 13.19 -4.59 15.32
CA ARG A 99 12.00 -4.82 16.14
C ARG A 99 11.73 -6.30 16.30
N PHE A 100 11.35 -6.70 17.50
CA PHE A 100 11.07 -8.09 17.85
C PHE A 100 9.75 -8.18 18.59
N PRO A 101 8.82 -9.08 18.18
CA PRO A 101 7.68 -9.42 19.00
C PRO A 101 8.15 -10.01 20.34
N LEU A 102 7.64 -9.45 21.44
CA LEU A 102 7.88 -9.94 22.78
C LEU A 102 6.79 -10.94 23.15
N ILE A 103 7.17 -12.17 23.49
CA ILE A 103 6.24 -13.25 23.84
C ILE A 103 6.26 -13.54 25.34
N SER A 104 5.14 -14.06 25.88
CA SER A 104 5.07 -14.65 27.23
C SER A 104 5.27 -16.16 27.14
N ASP A 105 4.39 -16.95 27.75
CA ASP A 105 4.53 -18.41 27.90
C ASP A 105 4.40 -19.18 26.58
N SER A 106 3.78 -18.54 25.57
CA SER A 106 3.58 -19.10 24.25
C SER A 106 3.94 -18.08 23.18
N ARG A 107 4.45 -18.59 22.06
CA ARG A 107 4.65 -17.81 20.83
C ARG A 107 3.36 -17.20 20.29
N ASP A 108 2.22 -17.69 20.77
CA ASP A 108 0.91 -17.16 20.41
C ASP A 108 0.48 -15.93 21.20
N GLU A 109 1.16 -15.66 22.30
CA GLU A 109 0.87 -14.54 23.19
C GLU A 109 1.93 -13.46 23.02
N VAL A 110 1.70 -12.56 22.06
CA VAL A 110 2.54 -11.37 21.88
C VAL A 110 2.07 -10.29 22.84
N VAL A 111 2.92 -9.94 23.80
CA VAL A 111 2.62 -8.94 24.85
C VAL A 111 3.18 -7.55 24.51
N GLY A 112 4.04 -7.44 23.50
CA GLY A 112 4.62 -6.17 23.09
C GLY A 112 5.63 -6.27 21.96
N ILE A 113 6.38 -5.19 21.76
CA ILE A 113 7.47 -5.11 20.78
C ILE A 113 8.71 -4.56 21.48
N LEU A 114 9.82 -5.30 21.40
CA LEU A 114 11.14 -4.83 21.81
C LEU A 114 11.82 -4.13 20.61
N LEU A 115 12.36 -2.94 20.83
CA LEU A 115 13.21 -2.25 19.85
C LEU A 115 14.67 -2.55 20.16
N ALA A 116 15.42 -3.03 19.15
CA ALA A 116 16.84 -3.37 19.32
C ALA A 116 17.67 -2.20 19.91
N LYS A 117 17.39 -0.98 19.44
CA LYS A 117 18.07 0.24 19.88
C LYS A 117 17.92 0.52 21.39
N ASP A 118 16.86 0.02 22.03
CA ASP A 118 16.62 0.31 23.44
C ASP A 118 17.55 -0.51 24.34
N LEU A 119 18.10 -1.61 23.83
CA LEU A 119 19.13 -2.39 24.52
C LEU A 119 20.48 -1.68 24.64
N LEU A 120 20.73 -0.64 23.84
CA LEU A 120 21.96 0.16 23.95
C LEU A 120 22.11 0.78 25.35
N ARG A 121 21.01 1.03 26.05
CA ARG A 121 21.03 1.56 27.42
C ARG A 121 21.67 0.60 28.43
N TYR A 122 21.71 -0.69 28.14
CA TYR A 122 22.26 -1.71 29.04
C TYR A 122 23.74 -2.04 28.74
N ARG A 123 24.31 -1.48 27.66
CA ARG A 123 25.68 -1.78 27.22
C ARG A 123 26.71 -0.73 27.64
N PHE A 124 26.25 0.47 28.02
CA PHE A 124 27.07 1.65 28.32
C PHE A 124 27.03 2.09 29.79
N ASP A 125 26.57 1.21 30.70
CA ASP A 125 26.84 1.36 32.14
C ASP A 125 28.22 0.78 32.48
#